data_AF-A0AA86TCZ8-F1
#
_entry.id   AF-A0AA86TCZ8-F1
#
_cell.length_a   1.000
_cell.length_b   1.000
_cell.length_c   1.000
_cell.angle_alpha   90.00
_cell.angle_beta   90.00
_cell.angle_gamma   90.00
#
_symmetry.space_group_name_H-M   'P 1'
#
loop_
_entity.id
_entity.type
_entity.pdbx_description
1 polymer ?
#
loop_
_entity_poly.entity_id
_entity_poly.type
_entity_poly.pdbx_seq_one_letter_code
_entity_poly.pdbx_strand_id
1 'polypeptide(L)'
;MFNMGFGQAHGQGMPQMEMTHSEVEMTQQGINAGMGMMNCMMGEMTNMMGGNNTMMGGMMGMMGGMMNEMMAHIDPQAVARFNALDSDHSGTITVDEIQKAYSEFSFSAHSAKLLLSVITDKSVIDTETFPVFDQYIMSFHKMFKYNAIDKNVLIPIQLSRAISMLKLTVKQPTIDALIKKYDTDNNGVAFGEFMSICSYLLMVEKVFAKYDPKNTGVMTLDKTGLQNLALWFM
;
A
#
# COMPACT_ATOMS: atom_id res chain seq x y z
N MET A 1 -70.33 -30.84 -22.07
CA MET A 1 -69.61 -31.97 -22.69
C MET A 1 -68.40 -32.28 -21.81
N PHE A 2 -68.35 -33.52 -21.28
CA PHE A 2 -67.22 -34.32 -20.76
C PHE A 2 -66.11 -33.58 -19.98
N ASN A 3 -65.84 -33.75 -18.67
CA ASN A 3 -65.75 -34.89 -17.73
C ASN A 3 -64.83 -36.06 -18.13
N MET A 4 -63.77 -36.27 -17.33
CA MET A 4 -63.06 -37.51 -16.92
C MET A 4 -61.64 -37.11 -16.45
N GLY A 5 -61.05 -37.50 -15.31
CA GLY A 5 -61.44 -38.39 -14.22
C GLY A 5 -60.23 -38.62 -13.27
N PHE A 6 -60.53 -38.85 -11.97
CA PHE A 6 -59.93 -39.77 -10.96
C PHE A 6 -58.39 -40.02 -10.88
N GLY A 7 -57.74 -40.23 -9.72
CA GLY A 7 -58.14 -40.55 -8.33
C GLY A 7 -56.93 -40.40 -7.37
N GLN A 8 -57.13 -40.14 -6.06
CA GLN A 8 -56.98 -41.08 -4.91
C GLN A 8 -55.68 -41.91 -4.90
N ALA A 9 -54.95 -42.19 -3.82
CA ALA A 9 -54.94 -41.97 -2.37
C ALA A 9 -53.51 -42.42 -1.92
N HIS A 10 -52.89 -42.12 -0.78
CA HIS A 10 -53.18 -42.58 0.57
C HIS A 10 -51.98 -42.11 1.44
N GLY A 11 -52.25 -41.61 2.65
CA GLY A 11 -51.22 -41.48 3.68
C GLY A 11 -50.98 -42.81 4.39
N GLN A 12 -49.75 -43.05 4.84
CA GLN A 12 -49.43 -44.03 5.87
C GLN A 12 -48.17 -43.62 6.64
N GLY A 13 -48.22 -43.90 7.95
CA GLY A 13 -47.38 -43.35 9.00
C GLY A 13 -45.91 -43.79 9.00
N MET A 14 -45.16 -43.08 9.84
CA MET A 14 -43.76 -43.27 10.20
C MET A 14 -43.44 -44.70 10.67
N PRO A 15 -42.15 -45.06 10.66
CA PRO A 15 -41.53 -45.46 11.92
C PRO A 15 -40.28 -44.63 12.25
N GLN A 16 -40.18 -44.29 13.54
CA GLN A 16 -39.00 -43.76 14.21
C GLN A 16 -37.87 -44.80 14.14
N MET A 17 -36.65 -44.38 13.78
CA MET A 17 -35.45 -45.14 14.10
C MET A 17 -34.87 -44.62 15.42
N GLU A 18 -35.15 -45.39 16.47
CA GLU A 18 -34.25 -45.51 17.62
C GLU A 18 -32.86 -45.92 17.10
N MET A 19 -31.86 -45.05 17.29
CA MET A 19 -30.48 -45.51 17.35
C MET A 19 -30.12 -45.72 18.82
N THR A 20 -29.95 -47.00 19.11
CA THR A 20 -29.53 -47.57 20.38
C THR A 20 -28.14 -47.07 20.79
N HIS A 21 -28.02 -46.75 22.08
CA HIS A 21 -26.76 -46.62 22.81
C HIS A 21 -25.88 -47.86 22.60
N SER A 22 -24.80 -47.76 21.80
CA SER A 22 -23.62 -48.64 21.91
C SER A 22 -22.44 -48.25 20.99
N GLU A 23 -22.17 -46.97 20.74
CA GLU A 23 -20.94 -46.53 20.03
C GLU A 23 -20.33 -45.27 20.65
N VAL A 24 -20.38 -45.19 21.98
CA VAL A 24 -19.46 -44.35 22.76
C VAL A 24 -18.58 -45.36 23.52
N GLU A 25 -17.26 -45.18 23.45
CA GLU A 25 -16.21 -46.04 24.04
C GLU A 25 -15.66 -47.16 23.13
N MET A 26 -14.87 -46.77 22.14
CA MET A 26 -13.67 -47.48 21.64
C MET A 26 -13.19 -46.68 20.42
N THR A 27 -12.38 -45.63 20.59
CA THR A 27 -10.94 -45.71 20.26
C THR A 27 -10.24 -44.40 20.66
N GLN A 28 -10.25 -44.06 21.96
CA GLN A 28 -9.43 -42.98 22.54
C GLN A 28 -7.92 -43.36 22.65
N GLN A 29 -7.44 -44.33 21.87
CA GLN A 29 -6.05 -44.80 21.88
C GLN A 29 -5.37 -44.77 20.48
N GLY A 30 -5.99 -44.13 19.49
CA GLY A 30 -5.42 -43.96 18.13
C GLY A 30 -4.85 -42.57 17.83
N ILE A 31 -5.04 -41.57 18.70
CA ILE A 31 -4.70 -40.16 18.39
C ILE A 31 -3.35 -39.72 19.01
N ASN A 32 -2.78 -40.48 19.97
CA ASN A 32 -1.54 -40.10 20.66
C ASN A 32 -0.24 -40.65 20.06
N ALA A 33 -0.27 -41.30 18.89
CA ALA A 33 0.94 -41.83 18.23
C ALA A 33 1.38 -41.04 16.98
N GLY A 34 0.71 -39.93 16.66
CA GLY A 34 0.99 -39.09 15.48
C GLY A 34 1.58 -37.70 15.79
N MET A 35 1.85 -37.38 17.06
CA MET A 35 2.38 -36.07 17.50
C MET A 35 3.70 -36.17 18.27
N GLY A 36 4.45 -37.25 18.08
CA GLY A 36 5.75 -37.49 18.75
C GLY A 36 6.99 -37.38 17.85
N MET A 37 6.82 -37.27 16.52
CA MET A 37 7.95 -37.30 15.56
C MET A 37 8.15 -36.01 14.76
N MET A 38 7.39 -34.95 15.06
CA MET A 38 7.61 -33.62 14.45
C MET A 38 8.17 -32.58 15.43
N ASN A 39 8.61 -33.02 16.61
CA ASN A 39 9.15 -32.15 17.68
C ASN A 39 10.62 -32.42 18.01
N CYS A 40 11.35 -33.17 17.16
CA CYS A 40 12.77 -33.49 17.36
C CYS A 40 13.70 -32.93 16.24
N MET A 41 13.19 -32.06 15.38
CA MET A 41 13.96 -31.34 14.34
C MET A 41 13.82 -29.82 14.40
N MET A 42 13.40 -29.27 15.55
CA MET A 42 13.43 -27.83 15.84
C MET A 42 14.01 -27.57 17.24
N GLY A 43 15.11 -28.24 17.58
CA GLY A 43 15.75 -28.16 18.90
C GLY A 43 17.11 -27.46 18.96
N GLU A 44 17.71 -27.05 17.82
CA GLU A 44 19.10 -26.55 17.81
C GLU A 44 19.34 -25.33 16.89
N MET A 45 18.44 -24.35 16.87
CA MET A 45 18.78 -22.99 16.38
C MET A 45 18.06 -21.88 17.15
N THR A 46 17.92 -22.05 18.46
CA THR A 46 17.36 -21.04 19.39
C THR A 46 18.41 -20.63 20.42
N ASN A 47 19.54 -20.09 19.96
CA ASN A 47 20.33 -19.13 20.73
C ASN A 47 21.51 -18.55 19.94
N MET A 48 21.23 -17.69 18.95
CA MET A 48 22.10 -16.56 18.60
C MET A 48 21.20 -15.39 18.21
N MET A 49 20.87 -14.62 19.25
CA MET A 49 20.57 -13.19 19.29
C MET A 49 20.33 -12.44 17.97
N GLY A 50 19.20 -11.74 17.91
CA GLY A 50 19.03 -10.52 17.11
C GLY A 50 17.94 -10.62 16.06
N GLY A 51 16.69 -10.59 16.49
CA GLY A 51 15.51 -10.67 15.62
C GLY A 51 15.51 -9.66 14.47
N ASN A 52 15.22 -10.18 13.29
CA ASN A 52 14.72 -9.44 12.14
C ASN A 52 13.53 -8.56 12.58
N ASN A 53 13.67 -7.24 12.56
CA ASN A 53 13.25 -6.42 11.41
C ASN A 53 13.51 -4.93 11.69
N THR A 54 14.75 -4.53 11.48
CA THR A 54 15.22 -3.13 11.42
C THR A 54 14.66 -2.39 10.19
N MET A 55 13.65 -2.89 9.45
CA MET A 55 13.42 -2.44 8.07
C MET A 55 12.58 -1.16 7.90
N MET A 56 11.72 -0.78 8.85
CA MET A 56 10.91 0.45 8.73
C MET A 56 11.54 1.61 9.54
N GLY A 57 12.03 1.33 10.75
CA GLY A 57 12.94 2.20 11.48
C GLY A 57 14.32 2.34 10.80
N GLY A 58 14.71 1.40 9.95
CA GLY A 58 15.92 1.48 9.13
C GLY A 58 15.69 2.11 7.77
N MET A 59 14.46 2.33 7.32
CA MET A 59 14.20 3.20 6.15
C MET A 59 13.96 4.65 6.60
N MET A 60 13.26 4.90 7.70
CA MET A 60 13.29 6.22 8.37
C MET A 60 14.63 6.52 9.05
N GLY A 61 15.43 5.49 9.40
CA GLY A 61 16.72 5.63 10.08
C GLY A 61 17.96 5.44 9.21
N MET A 62 17.88 4.79 8.03
CA MET A 62 18.92 4.90 6.98
C MET A 62 18.59 5.95 5.94
N MET A 63 17.31 6.30 5.65
CA MET A 63 17.03 7.62 5.05
C MET A 63 17.20 8.72 6.09
N GLY A 64 16.97 8.48 7.38
CA GLY A 64 17.37 9.39 8.47
C GLY A 64 18.88 9.50 8.64
N GLY A 65 19.61 8.39 8.45
CA GLY A 65 21.07 8.31 8.50
C GLY A 65 21.75 8.96 7.28
N MET A 66 21.22 8.71 6.07
CA MET A 66 21.60 9.46 4.87
C MET A 66 21.05 10.89 4.86
N MET A 67 19.93 11.19 5.53
CA MET A 67 19.42 12.56 5.75
C MET A 67 20.36 13.34 6.66
N ASN A 68 20.89 12.72 7.72
CA ASN A 68 21.80 13.40 8.66
C ASN A 68 23.19 13.66 8.04
N GLU A 69 23.64 12.81 7.11
CA GLU A 69 24.92 13.02 6.40
C GLU A 69 24.79 13.91 5.14
N MET A 70 23.59 14.13 4.58
CA MET A 70 23.36 15.04 3.43
C MET A 70 22.70 16.38 3.78
N MET A 71 22.23 16.59 5.02
CA MET A 71 21.65 17.87 5.48
C MET A 71 22.63 19.07 5.49
N ALA A 72 23.89 18.90 5.06
CA ALA A 72 24.89 19.98 5.04
C ALA A 72 25.15 20.63 3.67
N HIS A 73 24.51 20.16 2.57
CA HIS A 73 24.67 20.78 1.26
C HIS A 73 23.33 20.94 0.56
N ILE A 74 22.76 22.15 0.65
CA ILE A 74 21.69 22.59 -0.24
C ILE A 74 22.25 22.52 -1.67
N ASP A 75 21.76 21.56 -2.46
CA ASP A 75 22.08 21.45 -3.89
C ASP A 75 21.71 22.78 -4.59
N PRO A 76 22.67 23.50 -5.22
CA PRO A 76 22.36 24.75 -5.92
C PRO A 76 21.27 24.58 -6.98
N GLN A 77 21.10 23.37 -7.53
CA GLN A 77 20.04 23.09 -8.48
C GLN A 77 18.67 22.95 -7.82
N ALA A 78 18.59 22.56 -6.55
CA ALA A 78 17.33 22.55 -5.80
C ALA A 78 16.81 23.98 -5.60
N VAL A 79 17.68 24.94 -5.31
CA VAL A 79 17.28 26.37 -5.22
C VAL A 79 16.75 26.88 -6.57
N ALA A 80 17.39 26.51 -7.68
CA ALA A 80 16.91 26.87 -9.01
C ALA A 80 15.54 26.25 -9.34
N ARG A 81 15.32 24.98 -8.96
CA ARG A 81 14.02 24.32 -9.09
C ARG A 81 12.96 24.95 -8.21
N PHE A 82 13.29 25.30 -6.96
CA PHE A 82 12.39 26.03 -6.07
C PHE A 82 11.89 27.31 -6.71
N ASN A 83 12.81 28.17 -7.19
CA ASN A 83 12.48 29.43 -7.83
C ASN A 83 11.70 29.26 -9.16
N ALA A 84 11.85 28.11 -9.82
CA ALA A 84 11.09 27.79 -11.03
C ALA A 84 9.65 27.35 -10.72
N LEU A 85 9.41 26.74 -9.55
CA LEU A 85 8.08 26.36 -9.08
C LEU A 85 7.35 27.52 -8.40
N ASP A 86 8.05 28.28 -7.55
CA ASP A 86 7.58 29.49 -6.86
C ASP A 86 7.44 30.65 -7.87
N SER A 87 6.32 30.65 -8.59
CA SER A 87 6.06 31.54 -9.72
C SER A 87 5.73 32.96 -9.25
N ASP A 88 5.20 33.09 -8.04
CA ASP A 88 4.84 34.37 -7.44
C ASP A 88 5.94 34.94 -6.53
N HIS A 89 7.04 34.19 -6.34
CA HIS A 89 8.17 34.55 -5.48
C HIS A 89 7.76 34.84 -4.04
N SER A 90 6.71 34.16 -3.56
CA SER A 90 6.22 34.30 -2.19
C SER A 90 7.16 33.66 -1.17
N GLY A 91 8.10 32.81 -1.61
CA GLY A 91 8.95 32.00 -0.75
C GLY A 91 8.25 30.74 -0.22
N THR A 92 7.06 30.43 -0.75
CA THR A 92 6.33 29.20 -0.46
C THR A 92 5.67 28.66 -1.71
N ILE A 93 5.71 27.35 -1.93
CA ILE A 93 5.08 26.70 -3.07
C ILE A 93 3.73 26.12 -2.65
N THR A 94 2.68 26.56 -3.33
CA THR A 94 1.30 26.11 -3.16
C THR A 94 0.98 24.89 -4.03
N VAL A 95 -0.12 24.19 -3.72
CA VAL A 95 -0.60 23.07 -4.55
C VAL A 95 -0.90 23.54 -5.98
N ASP A 96 -1.44 24.74 -6.15
CA ASP A 96 -1.76 25.31 -7.46
C ASP A 96 -0.51 25.54 -8.31
N GLU A 97 0.59 25.97 -7.68
CA GLU A 97 1.88 26.13 -8.36
C GLU A 97 2.50 24.78 -8.76
N ILE A 98 2.42 23.77 -7.89
CA ILE A 98 2.81 22.40 -8.23
C ILE A 98 1.98 21.91 -9.43
N GLN A 99 0.67 22.09 -9.38
CA GLN A 99 -0.21 21.70 -10.48
C GLN A 99 0.15 22.40 -11.79
N LYS A 100 0.42 23.69 -11.74
CA LYS A 100 0.80 24.47 -12.92
C LYS A 100 2.15 23.98 -13.48
N ALA A 101 3.14 23.78 -12.62
CA ALA A 101 4.47 23.30 -12.99
C ALA A 101 4.45 21.89 -13.62
N TYR A 102 3.56 21.00 -13.17
CA TYR A 102 3.43 19.64 -13.70
C TYR A 102 2.18 19.41 -14.56
N SER A 103 1.57 20.50 -15.06
CA SER A 103 0.34 20.43 -15.86
C SER A 103 0.50 19.62 -17.15
N GLU A 104 1.68 19.68 -17.77
CA GLU A 104 2.03 18.90 -18.97
C GLU A 104 2.06 17.39 -18.73
N PHE A 105 2.22 16.94 -17.48
CA PHE A 105 2.37 15.54 -17.14
C PHE A 105 1.07 14.88 -16.64
N SER A 106 -0.06 15.60 -16.65
CA SER A 106 -1.34 15.12 -16.09
C SER A 106 -1.28 14.80 -14.58
N PHE A 107 -0.47 15.53 -13.82
CA PHE A 107 -0.40 15.34 -12.37
C PHE A 107 -1.62 15.97 -11.66
N SER A 108 -2.39 15.15 -10.95
CA SER A 108 -3.65 15.60 -10.35
C SER A 108 -3.45 16.48 -9.10
N ALA A 109 -4.34 17.46 -8.90
CA ALA A 109 -4.35 18.35 -7.72
C ALA A 109 -4.38 17.57 -6.41
N HIS A 110 -5.24 16.55 -6.41
CA HIS A 110 -5.46 15.72 -5.26
C HIS A 110 -4.18 14.96 -4.90
N SER A 111 -3.51 14.36 -5.89
CA SER A 111 -2.24 13.65 -5.64
C SER A 111 -1.10 14.59 -5.23
N ALA A 112 -1.03 15.80 -5.79
CA ALA A 112 -0.09 16.84 -5.33
C ALA A 112 -0.30 17.16 -3.85
N LYS A 113 -1.56 17.31 -3.43
CA LYS A 113 -1.93 17.55 -2.04
C LYS A 113 -1.58 16.38 -1.12
N LEU A 114 -1.75 15.14 -1.57
CA LEU A 114 -1.31 13.95 -0.83
C LEU A 114 0.21 13.96 -0.63
N LEU A 115 0.98 14.21 -1.69
CA LEU A 115 2.45 14.26 -1.60
C LEU A 115 2.92 15.36 -0.64
N LEU A 116 2.30 16.53 -0.73
CA LEU A 116 2.57 17.65 0.17
C LEU A 116 2.25 17.27 1.63
N SER A 117 1.11 16.62 1.86
CA SER A 117 0.70 16.13 3.18
C SER A 117 1.60 15.03 3.73
N VAL A 118 2.36 14.32 2.88
CA VAL A 118 3.38 13.37 3.35
C VAL A 118 4.55 14.12 3.98
N ILE A 119 4.97 15.22 3.36
CA ILE A 119 6.21 15.95 3.69
C ILE A 119 6.00 16.95 4.83
N THR A 120 4.88 17.66 4.82
CA THR A 120 4.60 18.76 5.74
C THR A 120 3.17 18.70 6.25
N ASP A 121 2.95 19.22 7.46
CA ASP A 121 1.62 19.43 8.01
C ASP A 121 1.02 20.80 7.58
N LYS A 122 1.83 21.64 6.93
CA LYS A 122 1.38 22.91 6.32
C LYS A 122 0.71 22.62 4.98
N SER A 123 -0.10 23.56 4.49
CA SER A 123 -0.70 23.49 3.14
C SER A 123 0.22 23.98 2.02
N VAL A 124 1.47 24.31 2.35
CA VAL A 124 2.48 24.89 1.45
C VAL A 124 3.85 24.28 1.74
N ILE A 125 4.72 24.27 0.72
CA ILE A 125 6.13 23.88 0.84
C ILE A 125 6.96 25.14 1.01
N ASP A 126 7.73 25.22 2.08
CA ASP A 126 8.72 26.28 2.30
C ASP A 126 10.12 25.84 1.83
N THR A 127 11.09 26.75 1.93
CA THR A 127 12.48 26.47 1.57
C THR A 127 13.11 25.35 2.39
N GLU A 128 12.61 25.07 3.60
CA GLU A 128 13.10 24.00 4.48
C GLU A 128 12.57 22.62 4.06
N THR A 129 11.31 22.54 3.65
CA THR A 129 10.64 21.31 3.23
C THR A 129 10.81 20.98 1.75
N PHE A 130 11.16 21.99 0.93
CA PHE A 130 11.37 21.81 -0.50
C PHE A 130 12.43 20.75 -0.86
N PRO A 131 13.62 20.69 -0.23
CA PRO A 131 14.60 19.67 -0.58
C PRO A 131 14.06 18.24 -0.45
N VAL A 132 13.17 17.99 0.53
CA VAL A 132 12.51 16.70 0.70
C VAL A 132 11.53 16.43 -0.45
N PHE A 133 10.71 17.42 -0.80
CA PHE A 133 9.81 17.34 -1.96
C PHE A 133 10.56 17.05 -3.26
N ASP A 134 11.59 17.84 -3.53
CA ASP A 134 12.40 17.74 -4.73
C ASP A 134 13.08 16.37 -4.85
N GLN A 135 13.60 15.83 -3.75
CA GLN A 135 14.16 14.48 -3.72
C GLN A 135 13.12 13.39 -4.07
N TYR A 136 11.88 13.52 -3.62
CA TYR A 136 10.80 12.61 -4.02
C TYR A 136 10.54 12.69 -5.53
N ILE A 137 10.38 13.89 -6.08
CA ILE A 137 10.14 14.09 -7.52
C ILE A 137 11.31 13.54 -8.35
N MET A 138 12.55 13.84 -7.97
CA MET A 138 13.75 13.31 -8.64
C MET A 138 13.80 11.78 -8.60
N SER A 139 13.46 11.18 -7.45
CA SER A 139 13.39 9.74 -7.30
C SER A 139 12.33 9.14 -8.22
N PHE A 140 11.14 9.74 -8.29
CA PHE A 140 10.07 9.30 -9.20
C PHE A 140 10.52 9.39 -10.66
N HIS A 141 11.09 10.53 -11.07
CA HIS A 141 11.57 10.71 -12.43
C HIS A 141 12.64 9.67 -12.79
N LYS A 142 13.58 9.40 -11.88
CA LYS A 142 14.62 8.38 -12.07
C LYS A 142 14.03 6.98 -12.25
N MET A 143 13.09 6.58 -11.39
CA MET A 143 12.47 5.25 -11.48
C MET A 143 11.59 5.12 -12.72
N PHE A 144 10.88 6.18 -13.08
CA PHE A 144 10.07 6.22 -14.29
C PHE A 144 10.96 6.06 -15.54
N LYS A 145 11.98 6.90 -15.70
CA LYS A 145 12.87 6.85 -16.87
C LYS A 145 13.65 5.54 -16.98
N TYR A 146 14.05 4.95 -15.85
CA TYR A 146 14.73 3.67 -15.86
C TYR A 146 13.84 2.51 -16.33
N ASN A 147 12.53 2.56 -16.08
CA ASN A 147 11.60 1.49 -16.43
C ASN A 147 10.81 1.75 -17.74
N ALA A 148 10.61 3.00 -18.13
CA ALA A 148 9.81 3.43 -19.29
C ALA A 148 10.65 3.63 -20.57
N ILE A 149 11.68 2.80 -20.78
CA ILE A 149 12.75 3.00 -21.80
C ILE A 149 12.18 3.17 -23.22
N ASP A 150 11.12 2.45 -23.58
CA ASP A 150 10.67 2.37 -24.97
C ASP A 150 9.56 3.37 -25.33
N LYS A 151 8.58 3.55 -24.44
CA LYS A 151 7.31 4.24 -24.78
C LYS A 151 7.01 5.45 -23.89
N ASN A 152 7.89 5.77 -22.94
CA ASN A 152 7.65 6.82 -21.94
C ASN A 152 6.31 6.65 -21.20
N VAL A 153 5.83 5.41 -21.08
CA VAL A 153 4.68 4.94 -20.30
C VAL A 153 5.08 3.64 -19.63
N LEU A 154 4.48 3.33 -18.48
CA LEU A 154 4.74 2.10 -17.73
C LEU A 154 3.61 1.09 -17.93
N ILE A 155 3.95 -0.12 -18.36
CA ILE A 155 3.04 -1.27 -18.33
C ILE A 155 3.01 -1.90 -16.92
N PRO A 156 2.01 -2.73 -16.55
CA PRO A 156 1.83 -3.21 -15.18
C PRO A 156 3.07 -3.83 -14.53
N ILE A 157 3.84 -4.63 -15.28
CA ILE A 157 5.07 -5.25 -14.79
C ILE A 157 6.19 -4.23 -14.54
N GLN A 158 6.30 -3.20 -15.40
CA GLN A 158 7.27 -2.11 -15.24
C GLN A 158 6.89 -1.21 -14.05
N LEU A 159 5.59 -0.94 -13.87
CA LEU A 159 5.09 -0.21 -12.72
C LEU A 159 5.39 -0.93 -11.41
N SER A 160 5.12 -2.24 -11.35
CA SER A 160 5.44 -3.08 -10.17
C SER A 160 6.94 -3.03 -9.84
N ARG A 161 7.81 -3.10 -10.85
CA ARG A 161 9.26 -2.96 -10.68
C ARG A 161 9.66 -1.56 -10.19
N ALA A 162 9.11 -0.50 -10.78
CA ALA A 162 9.39 0.88 -10.39
C ALA A 162 8.97 1.16 -8.93
N ILE A 163 7.80 0.68 -8.51
CA ILE A 163 7.30 0.78 -7.14
C ILE A 163 8.20 -0.01 -6.18
N SER A 164 8.63 -1.21 -6.58
CA SER A 164 9.57 -2.02 -5.78
C SER A 164 10.92 -1.32 -5.61
N MET A 165 11.40 -0.57 -6.61
CA MET A 165 12.63 0.24 -6.49
C MET A 165 12.47 1.42 -5.54
N LEU A 166 11.25 1.93 -5.35
CA LEU A 166 10.90 2.88 -4.29
C LEU A 166 10.73 2.22 -2.92
N LYS A 167 11.02 0.90 -2.81
CA LYS A 167 10.86 0.06 -1.61
C LYS A 167 9.42 -0.02 -1.10
N LEU A 168 8.45 0.31 -1.95
CA LEU A 168 7.04 0.13 -1.69
C LEU A 168 6.65 -1.29 -2.09
N THR A 169 6.01 -2.04 -1.20
CA THR A 169 5.61 -3.43 -1.47
C THR A 169 4.12 -3.49 -1.72
N VAL A 170 3.73 -3.73 -2.98
CA VAL A 170 2.33 -3.76 -3.39
C VAL A 170 2.05 -5.05 -4.17
N LYS A 171 0.97 -5.74 -3.84
CA LYS A 171 0.57 -6.98 -4.52
C LYS A 171 0.02 -6.67 -5.91
N GLN A 172 0.19 -7.60 -6.86
CA GLN A 172 -0.23 -7.41 -8.25
C GLN A 172 -1.71 -6.99 -8.42
N PRO A 173 -2.70 -7.58 -7.72
CA PRO A 173 -4.10 -7.16 -7.86
C PRO A 173 -4.33 -5.69 -7.47
N THR A 174 -3.54 -5.18 -6.52
CA THR A 174 -3.58 -3.78 -6.10
C THR A 174 -2.93 -2.88 -7.14
N ILE A 175 -1.86 -3.33 -7.80
CA ILE A 175 -1.27 -2.63 -8.95
C ILE A 175 -2.30 -2.48 -10.07
N ASP A 176 -3.00 -3.55 -10.42
CA ASP A 176 -3.99 -3.53 -11.50
C ASP A 176 -5.15 -2.56 -11.17
N ALA A 177 -5.57 -2.52 -9.90
CA ALA A 177 -6.58 -1.57 -9.43
C ALA A 177 -6.09 -0.10 -9.46
N LEU A 178 -4.81 0.14 -9.14
CA LEU A 178 -4.20 1.47 -9.22
C LEU A 178 -4.11 1.95 -10.67
N ILE A 179 -3.70 1.09 -11.60
CA ILE A 179 -3.67 1.42 -13.03
C ILE A 179 -5.08 1.81 -13.48
N LYS A 180 -6.08 0.95 -13.23
CA LYS A 180 -7.48 1.25 -13.59
C LYS A 180 -8.01 2.57 -13.01
N LYS A 181 -7.50 3.00 -11.85
CA LYS A 181 -7.92 4.24 -11.20
C LYS A 181 -7.26 5.48 -11.79
N TYR A 182 -5.97 5.41 -12.13
CA TYR A 182 -5.16 6.58 -12.50
C TYR A 182 -4.87 6.67 -14.00
N ASP A 183 -4.77 5.55 -14.72
CA ASP A 183 -4.66 5.46 -16.19
C ASP A 183 -6.07 5.51 -16.79
N THR A 184 -6.54 6.74 -17.04
CA THR A 184 -7.92 6.97 -17.52
C THR A 184 -8.08 6.77 -19.02
N ASP A 185 -7.01 6.93 -19.78
CA ASP A 185 -6.99 6.80 -21.23
C ASP A 185 -6.61 5.38 -21.71
N ASN A 186 -6.21 4.51 -20.77
CA ASN A 186 -5.81 3.11 -20.98
C ASN A 186 -4.64 2.96 -21.96
N ASN A 187 -3.75 3.96 -22.02
CA ASN A 187 -2.56 3.91 -22.88
C ASN A 187 -1.29 3.45 -22.14
N GLY A 188 -1.42 3.13 -20.85
CA GLY A 188 -0.33 2.81 -19.95
C GLY A 188 0.01 4.01 -19.06
N VAL A 189 0.69 3.73 -17.94
CA VAL A 189 0.85 4.76 -16.90
C VAL A 189 1.88 5.81 -17.31
N ALA A 190 1.42 7.02 -17.60
CA ALA A 190 2.27 8.18 -17.90
C ALA A 190 2.97 8.73 -16.64
N PHE A 191 3.87 9.71 -16.80
CA PHE A 191 4.67 10.19 -15.67
C PHE A 191 3.83 10.82 -14.54
N GLY A 192 2.87 11.70 -14.83
CA GLY A 192 2.04 12.29 -13.76
C GLY A 192 1.04 11.32 -13.15
N GLU A 193 0.60 10.30 -13.89
CA GLU A 193 -0.19 9.20 -13.34
C GLU A 193 0.67 8.34 -12.40
N PHE A 194 1.93 8.07 -12.78
CA PHE A 194 2.90 7.41 -11.92
C PHE A 194 3.17 8.21 -10.64
N MET A 195 3.40 9.53 -10.75
CA MET A 195 3.53 10.41 -9.59
C MET A 195 2.27 10.35 -8.71
N SER A 196 1.09 10.28 -9.31
CA SER A 196 -0.18 10.18 -8.60
C SER A 196 -0.30 8.89 -7.79
N ILE A 197 0.07 7.75 -8.40
CA ILE A 197 0.13 6.44 -7.73
C ILE A 197 1.15 6.47 -6.58
N CYS A 198 2.37 6.95 -6.82
CA CYS A 198 3.41 7.02 -5.80
C CYS A 198 3.01 7.92 -4.62
N SER A 199 2.42 9.08 -4.89
CA SER A 199 1.94 10.00 -3.85
C SER A 199 0.89 9.36 -2.97
N TYR A 200 -0.05 8.63 -3.57
CA TYR A 200 -1.05 7.86 -2.83
C TYR A 200 -0.42 6.76 -1.97
N LEU A 201 0.52 5.98 -2.51
CA LEU A 201 1.18 4.91 -1.76
C LEU A 201 2.01 5.46 -0.59
N LEU A 202 2.75 6.55 -0.78
CA LEU A 202 3.48 7.21 0.30
C LEU A 202 2.55 7.70 1.42
N MET A 203 1.37 8.18 1.05
CA MET A 203 0.36 8.58 2.02
C MET A 203 -0.16 7.37 2.81
N VAL A 204 -0.43 6.25 2.15
CA VAL A 204 -0.80 4.99 2.81
C VAL A 204 0.29 4.57 3.80
N GLU A 205 1.56 4.61 3.42
CA GLU A 205 2.68 4.28 4.31
C GLU A 205 2.77 5.23 5.51
N LYS A 206 2.63 6.55 5.30
CA LYS A 206 2.64 7.55 6.39
C LYS A 206 1.51 7.28 7.39
N VAL A 207 0.31 7.02 6.89
CA VAL A 207 -0.84 6.67 7.72
C VAL A 207 -0.59 5.35 8.45
N PHE A 208 -0.10 4.33 7.75
CA PHE A 208 0.15 3.02 8.34
C PHE A 208 1.20 3.10 9.46
N ALA A 209 2.30 3.82 9.25
CA ALA A 209 3.34 4.07 10.25
C ALA A 209 2.79 4.76 11.52
N LYS A 210 1.77 5.61 11.37
CA LYS A 210 1.12 6.28 12.50
C LYS A 210 0.29 5.33 13.36
N TYR A 211 -0.36 4.33 12.75
CA TYR A 211 -1.28 3.42 13.44
C TYR A 211 -0.68 2.04 13.76
N ASP A 212 0.43 1.64 13.12
CA ASP A 212 1.21 0.44 13.44
C ASP A 212 2.64 0.80 13.88
N PRO A 213 2.81 1.45 15.06
CA PRO A 213 4.13 1.83 15.56
C PRO A 213 5.04 0.63 15.87
N LYS A 214 4.47 -0.58 15.95
CA LYS A 214 5.19 -1.83 16.21
C LYS A 214 5.65 -2.51 14.91
N ASN A 215 5.34 -1.98 13.73
CA ASN A 215 5.66 -2.55 12.42
C ASN A 215 5.28 -4.04 12.31
N THR A 216 4.11 -4.37 12.84
CA THR A 216 3.57 -5.73 12.77
C THR A 216 3.06 -6.07 11.37
N GLY A 217 2.84 -5.07 10.52
CA GLY A 217 2.22 -5.21 9.20
C GLY A 217 0.70 -5.40 9.29
N VAL A 218 0.12 -5.27 10.49
CA VAL A 218 -1.31 -5.43 10.74
C VAL A 218 -1.81 -4.28 11.62
N MET A 219 -2.87 -3.62 11.17
CA MET A 219 -3.52 -2.55 11.92
C MET A 219 -4.95 -2.98 12.27
N THR A 220 -5.32 -2.85 13.53
CA THR A 220 -6.70 -3.06 13.99
C THR A 220 -7.36 -1.71 14.23
N LEU A 221 -8.48 -1.45 13.57
CA LEU A 221 -9.23 -0.21 13.70
C LEU A 221 -10.65 -0.49 14.17
N ASP A 222 -11.13 0.35 15.07
CA ASP A 222 -12.55 0.48 15.34
C ASP A 222 -13.21 1.39 14.29
N LYS A 223 -14.54 1.51 14.37
CA LYS A 223 -15.31 2.33 13.40
C LYS A 223 -14.80 3.78 13.35
N THR A 224 -14.51 4.38 14.50
CA THR A 224 -14.05 5.76 14.58
C THR A 224 -12.63 5.91 14.05
N GLY A 225 -11.73 4.96 14.34
CA GLY A 225 -10.39 4.90 13.77
C GLY A 225 -10.42 4.80 12.23
N LEU A 226 -11.33 4.00 11.67
CA LEU A 226 -11.51 3.91 10.22
C LEU A 226 -11.99 5.22 9.59
N GLN A 227 -12.95 5.91 10.24
CA GLN A 227 -13.41 7.22 9.78
C GLN A 227 -12.28 8.25 9.82
N ASN A 228 -11.54 8.32 10.93
CA ASN A 228 -10.41 9.22 11.08
C ASN A 228 -9.31 8.93 10.07
N LEU A 229 -9.06 7.66 9.74
CA LEU A 229 -8.12 7.28 8.69
C LEU A 229 -8.57 7.77 7.32
N ALA A 230 -9.85 7.61 6.97
CA ALA A 230 -10.37 8.04 5.68
C ALA A 230 -10.22 9.56 5.44
N LEU A 231 -10.26 10.37 6.50
CA LEU A 231 -10.04 11.82 6.41
C LEU A 231 -8.65 12.21 5.91
N TRP A 232 -7.64 11.34 6.05
CA TRP A 232 -6.28 11.62 5.54
C TRP A 232 -6.24 11.61 4.01
N PHE A 233 -7.20 10.98 3.35
CA PHE A 233 -7.26 10.85 1.89
C PHE A 233 -8.27 11.80 1.23
N MET A 234 -8.82 12.78 1.95
CA MET A 234 -9.72 13.81 1.42
C MET A 234 -9.03 15.18 1.37
#